data_AF-A0A101GEZ5-F1
#
_entry.id   AF-A0A101GEZ5-F1
#
_cell.length_a   1.000
_cell.length_b   1.000
_cell.length_c   1.000
_cell.angle_alpha   90.00
_cell.angle_beta   90.00
_cell.angle_gamma   90.00
#
_symmetry.space_group_name_H-M   'P 1'
#
loop_
_entity.id
_entity.type
_entity.pdbx_description
1 polymer ?
#
loop_
_entity_poly.entity_id
_entity_poly.type
_entity_poly.pdbx_seq_one_letter_code
_entity_poly.pdbx_strand_id
1 'polypeptide(L)' 'MRTNIVIDDKLMDLALKTTGLKTKKEVVEEGL' A
#
# COMPACT_ATOMS: atom_id res chain seq x y z
N MET A 1 11.32 10.01 -4.06
CA MET A 1 10.53 11.25 -3.83
C MET A 1 9.75 11.07 -2.54
N ARG A 2 9.60 12.11 -1.70
CA ARG A 2 8.82 12.01 -0.47
C ARG A 2 7.45 12.61 -0.73
N THR A 3 6.42 11.78 -0.82
CA THR A 3 5.04 12.20 -1.05
C THR A 3 4.20 11.74 0.14
N ASN A 4 3.48 12.65 0.77
CA ASN A 4 2.56 12.32 1.84
C ASN A 4 1.20 11.99 1.21
N ILE A 5 0.75 10.75 1.36
CA ILE A 5 -0.52 10.24 0.84
C ILE A 5 -1.30 9.63 1.99
N VAL A 6 -2.61 9.92 2.04
CA VAL A 6 -3.53 9.34 3.02
C VAL A 6 -4.29 8.23 2.32
N ILE A 7 -4.14 7.00 2.80
CA ILE A 7 -4.84 5.82 2.28
C ILE A 7 -5.64 5.23 3.44
N ASP A 8 -6.86 4.77 3.15
CA ASP A 8 -7.68 4.07 4.12
C ASP A 8 -6.97 2.80 4.62
N ASP A 9 -6.93 2.61 5.94
CA ASP A 9 -6.21 1.50 6.54
C ASP A 9 -6.82 0.14 6.20
N LYS A 10 -8.16 0.04 6.03
CA LYS A 10 -8.80 -1.21 5.65
C LYS A 10 -8.45 -1.58 4.21
N LEU A 11 -8.42 -0.58 3.32
CA LEU A 11 -8.00 -0.77 1.94
C LEU A 11 -6.53 -1.23 1.87
N MET A 12 -5.65 -0.60 2.67
CA MET A 12 -4.24 -0.96 2.73
C MET A 12 -4.00 -2.37 3.30
N ASP A 13 -4.74 -2.74 4.34
CA ASP A 13 -4.69 -4.09 4.92
C ASP A 13 -5.19 -5.15 3.93
N LEU A 14 -6.25 -4.84 3.18
CA LEU A 14 -6.73 -5.72 2.13
C LEU A 14 -5.65 -5.89 1.06
N ALA A 15 -5.07 -4.78 0.60
CA ALA A 15 -4.03 -4.79 -0.41
C ALA A 15 -2.81 -5.61 0.03
N LEU A 16 -2.30 -5.39 1.24
CA LEU A 16 -1.20 -6.18 1.82
C LEU A 16 -1.52 -7.68 1.88
N LYS A 17 -2.76 -8.05 2.26
CA LYS A 17 -3.18 -9.45 2.32
C LYS A 17 -3.35 -10.09 0.95
N THR A 18 -3.85 -9.34 -0.03
CA THR A 18 -4.10 -9.87 -1.38
C THR A 18 -2.84 -9.96 -2.22
N THR A 19 -1.91 -9.01 -2.08
CA THR A 19 -0.65 -8.99 -2.85
C THR A 19 0.46 -9.79 -2.17
N GLY A 20 0.38 -10.02 -0.86
CA GLY A 20 1.42 -10.71 -0.08
C GLY A 20 2.67 -9.87 0.14
N LEU A 21 2.61 -8.57 -0.14
CA LEU A 21 3.71 -7.63 0.04
C LEU A 21 3.92 -7.30 1.52
N LYS A 22 5.13 -6.89 1.87
CA LYS A 22 5.54 -6.70 3.28
C LYS A 22 5.39 -5.25 3.73
N THR A 23 5.41 -4.30 2.80
CA THR A 23 5.42 -2.89 3.13
C THR A 23 4.34 -2.13 2.37
N LYS A 24 3.77 -1.10 3.02
CA LYS A 24 2.82 -0.17 2.39
C LYS A 24 3.44 0.52 1.15
N LYS A 25 4.76 0.66 1.11
CA LYS A 25 5.48 1.26 -0.02
C LYS A 25 5.42 0.34 -1.25
N GLU A 26 5.70 -0.94 -1.10
CA GLU A 26 5.63 -1.91 -2.21
C GLU A 26 4.21 -1.98 -2.79
N VAL A 27 3.19 -1.98 -1.93
CA VAL A 27 1.78 -1.95 -2.35
C VAL A 27 1.47 -0.71 -3.19
N VAL A 28 1.98 0.45 -2.77
CA VAL A 28 1.78 1.71 -3.50
C VAL A 28 2.59 1.73 -4.80
N GLU A 29 3.80 1.15 -4.84
CA GLU A 29 4.62 1.09 -6.06
C GLU A 29 4.08 0.11 -7.10
N GLU A 30 3.46 -1.00 -6.68
CA GLU A 30 2.83 -1.95 -7.61
C GLU A 30 1.47 -1.46 -8.14
N GLY A 31 0.78 -0.60 -7.37
CA GLY A 31 -0.52 -0.03 -7.75
C GLY A 31 -0.47 1.32 -8.48
N LEU A 32 0.72 1.89 -8.72
CA LEU A 32 0.93 3.17 -9.42
C LEU A 32 1.18 2.95 -10.92
#